data_AF-A0A4Q3UZH3-F1
#
_entry.id   AF-A0A4Q3UZH3-F1
#
_cell.length_a   1.000
_cell.length_b   1.000
_cell.length_c   1.000
_cell.angle_alpha   90.00
_cell.angle_beta   90.00
_cell.angle_gamma   90.00
#
_symmetry.space_group_name_H-M   'P 1'
#
loop_
_entity.id
_entity.type
_entity.pdbx_description
1 polymer ?
#
loop_
_entity_poly.entity_id
_entity_poly.type
_entity_poly.pdbx_seq_one_letter_code
_entity_poly.pdbx_strand_id
1 'polypeptide(L)'
;MTRFIRITLATAAMALAAAGAHALEPRSGVKLRALDKITGNSTDISAKVGQTLTFGRLKVTVKACFQAPPEDAPEAAAFLEIHATSVAGKGGKTDIVADTARMHRGPQPIGPDGLLFSGWMFASSPGLSALEHPTYDVWVISCNTSTPAQPAAPAAPSEPPATPN
;
A
#
# COMPACT_ATOMS: atom_id res chain seq x y z
N MET A 1 -77.26 -8.57 -8.74
CA MET A 1 -76.03 -9.38 -8.85
C MET A 1 -74.85 -8.43 -8.84
N THR A 2 -74.24 -8.16 -7.68
CA THR A 2 -73.06 -7.28 -7.61
C THR A 2 -72.22 -7.73 -6.42
N ARG A 3 -71.21 -8.56 -6.71
CA ARG A 3 -70.26 -9.08 -5.71
C ARG A 3 -69.18 -8.02 -5.47
N PHE A 4 -69.19 -7.40 -4.30
CA PHE A 4 -68.12 -6.51 -3.85
C PHE A 4 -66.93 -7.34 -3.37
N ILE A 5 -65.86 -7.37 -4.16
CA ILE A 5 -64.59 -8.01 -3.81
C ILE A 5 -63.83 -7.07 -2.87
N ARG A 6 -63.67 -7.49 -1.61
CA ARG A 6 -62.81 -6.83 -0.63
C ARG A 6 -61.36 -7.22 -0.91
N ILE A 7 -60.61 -6.33 -1.55
CA ILE A 7 -59.15 -6.47 -1.69
C ILE A 7 -58.52 -5.96 -0.39
N THR A 8 -58.14 -6.88 0.49
CA THR A 8 -57.30 -6.58 1.65
C THR A 8 -55.88 -6.30 1.19
N LEU A 9 -55.47 -5.03 1.20
CA LEU A 9 -54.08 -4.62 1.02
C LEU A 9 -53.25 -5.15 2.19
N ALA A 10 -52.50 -6.23 1.97
CA ALA A 10 -51.45 -6.66 2.88
C ALA A 10 -50.24 -5.74 2.67
N THR A 11 -50.07 -4.77 3.57
CA THR A 11 -48.84 -3.96 3.67
C THR A 11 -47.70 -4.86 4.13
N ALA A 12 -46.88 -5.34 3.21
CA ALA A 12 -45.61 -5.97 3.51
C ALA A 12 -44.62 -4.89 3.96
N ALA A 13 -44.42 -4.75 5.27
CA ALA A 13 -43.35 -3.94 5.83
C ALA A 13 -42.01 -4.63 5.55
N MET A 14 -41.32 -4.19 4.51
CA MET A 14 -39.97 -4.65 4.17
C MET A 14 -38.99 -4.05 5.19
N ALA A 15 -38.54 -4.85 6.16
CA ALA A 15 -37.55 -4.44 7.14
C ALA A 15 -36.20 -4.21 6.43
N LEU A 16 -35.78 -2.95 6.37
CA LEU A 16 -34.49 -2.54 5.82
C LEU A 16 -33.42 -2.82 6.90
N ALA A 17 -32.67 -3.91 6.77
CA ALA A 17 -31.52 -4.18 7.62
C ALA A 17 -30.42 -3.14 7.32
N ALA A 18 -30.10 -2.28 8.29
CA ALA A 18 -28.97 -1.37 8.20
C ALA A 18 -27.67 -2.17 8.32
N ALA A 19 -26.99 -2.40 7.21
CA ALA A 19 -25.59 -2.83 7.23
C ALA A 19 -24.75 -1.68 7.84
N GLY A 20 -24.01 -1.96 8.90
CA GLY A 20 -23.19 -0.97 9.58
C GLY A 20 -22.17 -0.34 8.63
N ALA A 21 -22.00 0.98 8.70
CA ALA A 21 -20.90 1.66 8.05
C ALA A 21 -19.60 1.29 8.79
N HIS A 22 -18.78 0.42 8.20
CA HIS A 22 -17.46 0.05 8.74
C HIS A 22 -16.57 1.29 8.75
N ALA A 23 -16.19 1.76 9.94
CA ALA A 23 -15.40 2.97 10.10
C ALA A 23 -13.91 2.63 10.10
N LEU A 24 -13.23 2.94 8.99
CA LEU A 24 -11.77 2.94 8.93
C LEU A 24 -11.20 4.01 9.87
N GLU A 25 -10.37 3.62 10.83
CA GLU A 25 -9.79 4.54 11.82
C GLU A 25 -8.43 5.08 11.37
N PRO A 26 -8.17 6.39 11.46
CA PRO A 26 -6.87 6.96 11.11
C PRO A 26 -5.79 6.47 12.08
N ARG A 27 -4.64 6.07 11.52
CA ARG A 27 -3.44 5.70 12.28
C ARG A 27 -2.26 6.58 11.87
N SER A 28 -1.35 6.80 12.81
CA SER A 28 -0.19 7.67 12.61
C SER A 28 1.00 6.99 11.93
N GLY A 29 0.88 5.71 11.63
CA GLY A 29 1.96 4.88 11.10
C GLY A 29 1.48 3.83 10.12
N VAL A 30 2.39 3.45 9.23
CA VAL A 30 2.20 2.40 8.22
C VAL A 30 3.34 1.40 8.32
N LYS A 31 3.01 0.13 8.10
CA LYS A 31 3.94 -0.95 7.81
C LYS A 31 3.79 -1.34 6.34
N LEU A 32 4.84 -1.16 5.58
CA LEU A 32 4.94 -1.50 4.17
C LEU A 32 5.85 -2.71 4.01
N ARG A 33 5.60 -3.51 2.97
CA ARG A 33 6.55 -4.51 2.47
C ARG A 33 7.11 -4.05 1.15
N ALA A 34 8.41 -4.14 1.02
CA ALA A 34 9.12 -3.87 -0.22
C ALA A 34 9.87 -5.11 -0.68
N LEU A 35 9.63 -5.55 -1.91
CA LEU A 35 10.31 -6.68 -2.55
C LEU A 35 11.24 -6.16 -3.63
N ASP A 36 12.51 -6.57 -3.60
CA ASP A 36 13.41 -6.44 -4.74
C ASP A 36 13.29 -7.70 -5.60
N LYS A 37 12.75 -7.56 -6.82
CA LYS A 37 12.52 -8.66 -7.77
C LYS A 37 13.81 -9.23 -8.34
N ILE A 38 14.92 -8.49 -8.30
CA ILE A 38 16.22 -8.93 -8.81
C ILE A 38 16.91 -9.83 -7.78
N THR A 39 16.85 -9.45 -6.51
CA THR A 39 17.50 -10.22 -5.42
C THR A 39 16.55 -11.22 -4.75
N GLY A 40 15.24 -11.08 -4.93
CA GLY A 40 14.21 -11.85 -4.22
C GLY A 40 14.06 -11.46 -2.75
N ASN A 41 14.75 -10.41 -2.27
CA ASN A 41 14.70 -10.01 -0.86
C ASN A 41 13.45 -9.16 -0.57
N SER A 42 12.70 -9.56 0.47
CA SER A 42 11.56 -8.80 0.97
C SER A 42 11.87 -8.18 2.33
N THR A 43 11.71 -6.87 2.44
CA THR A 43 11.97 -6.10 3.66
C THR A 43 10.69 -5.41 4.11
N ASP A 44 10.39 -5.52 5.40
CA ASP A 44 9.31 -4.75 6.05
C ASP A 44 9.86 -3.42 6.53
N ILE A 45 9.17 -2.32 6.20
CA ILE A 45 9.58 -0.96 6.55
C ILE A 45 8.40 -0.25 7.20
N SER A 46 8.66 0.41 8.34
CA SER A 46 7.65 1.20 9.03
C SER A 46 7.94 2.69 8.89
N ALA A 47 6.90 3.49 8.62
CA ALA A 47 6.96 4.95 8.57
C ALA A 47 5.81 5.59 9.32
N LYS A 48 6.02 6.84 9.73
CA LYS A 48 4.94 7.73 10.17
C LYS A 48 4.20 8.32 8.98
N VAL A 49 2.92 8.64 9.16
CA VAL A 49 2.18 9.47 8.21
C VAL A 49 2.86 10.85 8.11
N GLY A 50 3.07 11.32 6.89
CA GLY A 50 3.85 12.51 6.55
C GLY A 50 5.36 12.25 6.39
N GLN A 51 5.84 11.04 6.68
CA GLN A 51 7.25 10.68 6.50
C GLN A 51 7.51 10.20 5.07
N THR A 52 8.70 10.53 4.58
CA THR A 52 9.26 9.97 3.35
C THR A 52 10.39 9.01 3.70
N LEU A 53 10.35 7.83 3.11
CA LEU A 53 11.34 6.77 3.23
C LEU A 53 12.00 6.51 1.88
N THR A 54 13.22 5.97 1.91
CA THR A 54 13.92 5.53 0.71
C THR A 54 14.11 4.02 0.76
N PHE A 55 13.72 3.33 -0.31
CA PHE A 55 13.97 1.90 -0.51
C PHE A 55 14.56 1.69 -1.90
N GLY A 56 15.82 1.21 -1.96
CA GLY A 56 16.53 1.07 -3.23
C GLY A 56 16.56 2.39 -4.00
N ARG A 57 15.90 2.43 -5.16
CA ARG A 57 15.75 3.62 -5.99
C ARG A 57 14.37 4.27 -5.95
N LEU A 58 13.60 3.98 -4.90
CA LEU A 58 12.27 4.51 -4.69
C LEU A 58 12.26 5.43 -3.47
N LYS A 59 11.57 6.55 -3.61
CA LYS A 59 11.24 7.47 -2.53
C LYS A 59 9.74 7.34 -2.26
N VAL A 60 9.39 6.74 -1.13
CA VAL A 60 8.01 6.42 -0.73
C VAL A 60 7.55 7.42 0.31
N THR A 61 6.49 8.17 0.03
CA THR A 61 5.91 9.16 0.94
C THR A 61 4.54 8.68 1.39
N VAL A 62 4.35 8.63 2.71
CA VAL A 62 3.10 8.19 3.33
C VAL A 62 2.22 9.40 3.59
N LYS A 63 1.07 9.52 2.92
CA LYS A 63 0.18 10.69 3.06
C LYS A 63 -0.94 10.45 4.06
N ALA A 64 -1.44 9.22 4.13
CA ALA A 64 -2.45 8.81 5.09
C ALA A 64 -2.42 7.30 5.33
N CYS A 65 -2.89 6.86 6.48
CA CYS A 65 -3.04 5.44 6.83
C CYS A 65 -4.30 5.25 7.67
N PHE A 66 -5.10 4.26 7.33
CA PHE A 66 -6.32 3.89 8.04
C PHE A 66 -6.34 2.40 8.32
N GLN A 67 -6.76 2.01 9.52
CA GLN A 67 -6.85 0.63 9.98
C GLN A 67 -8.30 0.31 10.35
N ALA A 68 -8.81 -0.84 9.93
CA ALA A 68 -10.08 -1.34 10.41
C ALA A 68 -9.97 -1.70 11.92
N PRO A 69 -11.02 -1.44 12.71
CA PRO A 69 -11.10 -1.86 14.09
C PRO A 69 -10.92 -3.38 14.27
N PRO A 70 -10.47 -3.85 15.45
CA PRO A 70 -10.24 -5.27 15.69
C PRO A 70 -11.51 -6.14 15.68
N GLU A 71 -12.69 -5.54 15.87
CA GLU A 71 -13.98 -6.22 15.74
C GLU A 71 -14.36 -6.56 14.28
N ASP A 72 -13.74 -5.89 13.32
CA ASP A 72 -13.99 -6.07 11.89
C ASP A 72 -12.94 -6.99 11.24
N ALA A 73 -13.18 -7.36 9.98
CA ALA A 73 -12.17 -8.02 9.17
C ALA A 73 -10.93 -7.11 9.04
N PRO A 74 -9.71 -7.64 9.22
CA PRO A 74 -8.50 -6.83 9.23
C PRO A 74 -8.22 -6.23 7.84
N GLU A 75 -8.50 -4.94 7.69
CA GLU A 75 -8.19 -4.15 6.49
C GLU A 75 -7.30 -2.96 6.86
N ALA A 76 -6.36 -2.63 5.99
CA ALA A 76 -5.52 -1.46 6.14
C ALA A 76 -5.39 -0.73 4.79
N ALA A 77 -5.74 0.55 4.78
CA ALA A 77 -5.67 1.38 3.59
C ALA A 77 -4.69 2.53 3.79
N ALA A 78 -3.70 2.68 2.92
CA ALA A 78 -2.77 3.80 2.97
C ALA A 78 -2.70 4.53 1.63
N PHE A 79 -2.66 5.85 1.68
CA PHE A 79 -2.38 6.67 0.50
C PHE A 79 -0.88 6.92 0.40
N LEU A 80 -0.28 6.49 -0.70
CA LEU A 80 1.16 6.58 -0.93
C LEU A 80 1.45 7.36 -2.21
N GLU A 81 2.50 8.17 -2.15
CA GLU A 81 3.16 8.77 -3.32
C GLU A 81 4.56 8.17 -3.45
N ILE A 82 4.87 7.57 -4.59
CA ILE A 82 6.16 6.91 -4.83
C ILE A 82 6.83 7.57 -6.03
N HIS A 83 8.05 8.04 -5.84
CA HIS A 83 8.88 8.64 -6.88
C HIS A 83 10.13 7.80 -7.13
N ALA A 84 10.64 7.83 -8.35
CA ALA A 84 11.99 7.40 -8.63
C ALA A 84 12.99 8.32 -7.92
N THR A 85 13.98 7.74 -7.23
CA THR A 85 15.13 8.53 -6.77
C THR A 85 16.03 8.76 -7.97
N SER A 86 16.04 9.97 -8.51
CA SER A 86 17.20 10.41 -9.28
C SER A 86 18.36 10.44 -8.29
N VAL A 87 19.31 9.51 -8.38
CA VAL A 87 20.64 9.80 -7.84
C VAL A 87 21.03 11.11 -8.50
N ALA A 88 21.20 12.16 -7.70
CA ALA A 88 21.41 13.51 -8.19
C ALA A 88 22.75 13.60 -8.95
N GLY A 89 22.77 13.12 -10.19
CA GLY A 89 23.58 13.69 -11.23
C GLY A 89 23.05 15.10 -11.41
N LYS A 90 23.84 16.08 -10.97
CA LYS A 90 23.63 17.51 -11.14
C LYS A 90 23.26 17.80 -12.60
N GLY A 91 21.97 17.90 -12.89
CA GLY A 91 21.41 18.21 -14.21
C GLY A 91 20.23 19.14 -14.03
N GLY A 92 20.34 20.36 -14.54
CA GLY A 92 19.40 21.45 -14.29
C GLY A 92 18.00 21.18 -14.85
N LYS A 93 17.06 21.99 -14.35
CA LYS A 93 15.69 22.17 -14.87
C LYS A 93 15.69 22.68 -16.34
N THR A 94 16.28 21.96 -17.29
CA THR A 94 16.14 22.27 -18.73
C THR A 94 16.39 21.09 -19.65
N ASP A 95 17.00 19.99 -19.20
CA ASP A 95 17.55 19.00 -20.15
C ASP A 95 16.73 17.70 -20.25
N ILE A 96 15.60 17.59 -19.52
CA ILE A 96 14.78 16.37 -19.47
C ILE A 96 14.09 16.05 -20.81
N VAL A 97 14.05 16.99 -21.77
CA VAL A 97 13.45 16.76 -23.09
C VAL A 97 14.49 16.35 -24.16
N ALA A 98 15.79 16.40 -23.88
CA ALA A 98 16.84 16.10 -24.88
C ALA A 98 17.46 14.69 -24.77
N ASP A 99 17.37 14.02 -23.60
CA ASP A 99 17.99 12.70 -23.37
C ASP A 99 16.97 11.55 -23.25
N THR A 100 15.75 11.72 -23.75
CA THR A 100 14.79 10.60 -23.85
C THR A 100 14.97 9.76 -25.13
N ALA A 101 15.90 10.15 -26.01
CA ALA A 101 16.10 9.52 -27.32
C ALA A 101 17.18 8.43 -27.35
N ARG A 102 17.95 8.19 -26.28
CA ARG A 102 18.98 7.14 -26.29
C ARG A 102 18.88 6.28 -25.04
N MET A 103 18.35 5.06 -25.21
CA MET A 103 18.20 3.98 -24.21
C MET A 103 16.89 3.98 -23.42
N HIS A 104 15.78 3.73 -24.14
CA HIS A 104 14.51 3.25 -23.56
C HIS A 104 14.66 1.85 -22.94
N ARG A 105 15.05 1.75 -21.66
CA ARG A 105 14.91 0.50 -20.89
C ARG A 105 14.62 0.72 -19.40
N GLY A 106 13.90 1.80 -19.07
CA GLY A 106 13.42 2.08 -17.72
C GLY A 106 11.90 2.26 -17.68
N PRO A 107 11.25 1.96 -16.54
CA PRO A 107 9.84 2.28 -16.33
C PRO A 107 9.63 3.79 -16.44
N GLN A 108 8.68 4.20 -17.28
CA GLN A 108 8.43 5.61 -17.54
C GLN A 108 7.70 6.24 -16.33
N PRO A 109 8.16 7.39 -15.83
CA PRO A 109 7.40 8.16 -14.85
C PRO A 109 6.02 8.53 -15.38
N ILE A 110 5.01 8.48 -14.51
CA ILE A 110 3.66 8.97 -14.80
C ILE A 110 3.54 10.49 -14.69
N GLY A 111 4.58 11.16 -14.16
CA GLY A 111 4.60 12.61 -13.98
C GLY A 111 6.00 13.22 -14.13
N PRO A 112 6.10 14.55 -14.30
CA PRO A 112 7.35 15.26 -14.58
C PRO A 112 8.38 15.17 -13.45
N ASP A 113 7.93 14.93 -12.21
CA ASP A 113 8.79 14.86 -11.02
C ASP A 113 9.27 13.43 -10.70
N GLY A 114 9.30 12.55 -11.70
CA GLY A 114 9.66 11.14 -11.49
C GLY A 114 8.62 10.36 -10.68
N LEU A 115 7.37 10.83 -10.62
CA LEU A 115 6.27 10.12 -9.95
C LEU A 115 6.05 8.78 -10.64
N LEU A 116 6.00 7.70 -9.87
CA LEU A 116 5.77 6.33 -10.33
C LEU A 116 4.39 5.83 -9.90
N PHE A 117 3.93 6.21 -8.72
CA PHE A 117 2.63 5.82 -8.18
C PHE A 117 2.07 6.91 -7.27
N SER A 118 0.75 7.14 -7.34
CA SER A 118 0.02 7.97 -6.41
C SER A 118 -1.39 7.41 -6.25
N GLY A 119 -1.72 6.91 -5.07
CA GLY A 119 -3.04 6.32 -4.84
C GLY A 119 -3.18 5.61 -3.51
N TRP A 120 -4.39 5.09 -3.30
CA TRP A 120 -4.73 4.22 -2.18
C TRP A 120 -4.24 2.81 -2.44
N MET A 121 -3.61 2.19 -1.44
CA MET A 121 -3.27 0.78 -1.38
C MET A 121 -4.04 0.11 -0.25
N PHE A 122 -4.59 -1.09 -0.52
CA PHE A 122 -5.34 -1.90 0.43
C PHE A 122 -4.55 -3.16 0.77
N ALA A 123 -4.44 -3.48 2.06
CA ALA A 123 -3.67 -4.63 2.53
C ALA A 123 -4.29 -5.97 2.13
N SER A 124 -5.62 -6.05 2.02
CA SER A 124 -6.30 -7.27 1.56
C SER A 124 -6.16 -7.53 0.06
N SER A 125 -5.89 -6.48 -0.72
CA SER A 125 -5.87 -6.54 -2.18
C SER A 125 -4.62 -5.88 -2.79
N PRO A 126 -3.39 -6.35 -2.47
CA PRO A 126 -2.17 -5.73 -3.00
C PRO A 126 -2.14 -5.71 -4.53
N GLY A 127 -2.57 -6.78 -5.19
CA GLY A 127 -2.53 -6.89 -6.65
C GLY A 127 -3.41 -5.89 -7.41
N LEU A 128 -4.35 -5.21 -6.75
CA LEU A 128 -5.22 -4.19 -7.37
C LEU A 128 -4.67 -2.77 -7.25
N SER A 129 -3.70 -2.54 -6.36
CA SER A 129 -3.32 -1.18 -5.99
C SER A 129 -1.84 -0.99 -5.64
N ALA A 130 -1.05 -2.06 -5.60
CA ALA A 130 0.38 -1.99 -5.33
C ALA A 130 1.13 -1.30 -6.48
N LEU A 131 2.30 -0.75 -6.14
CA LEU A 131 3.26 -0.32 -7.16
C LEU A 131 3.93 -1.57 -7.72
N GLU A 132 3.61 -1.88 -8.97
CA GLU A 132 4.25 -2.93 -9.74
C GLU A 132 5.37 -2.29 -10.59
N HIS A 133 6.61 -2.34 -10.10
CA HIS A 133 7.76 -1.79 -10.83
C HIS A 133 8.70 -2.92 -11.29
N PRO A 134 9.39 -2.79 -12.45
CA PRO A 134 10.26 -3.85 -13.00
C PRO A 134 11.31 -4.42 -12.04
N THR A 135 11.79 -3.60 -11.10
CA THR A 135 12.81 -3.98 -10.11
C THR A 135 12.23 -4.17 -8.71
N TYR A 136 11.14 -3.47 -8.37
CA TYR A 136 10.69 -3.35 -6.98
C TYR A 136 9.18 -3.46 -6.91
N ASP A 137 8.65 -4.09 -5.88
CA ASP A 137 7.24 -4.01 -5.52
C ASP A 137 7.10 -3.42 -4.13
N VAL A 138 6.09 -2.57 -3.95
CA VAL A 138 5.76 -1.99 -2.65
C VAL A 138 4.27 -2.12 -2.41
N TRP A 139 3.90 -2.67 -1.25
CA TRP A 139 2.52 -2.79 -0.82
C TRP A 139 2.34 -2.55 0.68
N VAL A 140 1.11 -2.22 1.07
CA VAL A 140 0.73 -2.01 2.47
C VAL A 140 0.49 -3.35 3.16
N ILE A 141 0.98 -3.49 4.40
CA ILE A 141 0.69 -4.64 5.27
C ILE A 141 -0.33 -4.25 6.33
N SER A 142 -0.08 -3.15 7.05
CA SER A 142 -0.94 -2.70 8.14
C SER A 142 -0.70 -1.24 8.49
N CYS A 143 -1.68 -0.63 9.15
CA CYS A 143 -1.58 0.70 9.73
C CYS A 143 -1.50 0.57 11.26
N ASN A 144 -0.51 1.19 11.89
CA ASN A 144 -0.27 1.09 13.33
C ASN A 144 0.13 2.45 13.92
N THR A 145 0.32 2.54 15.23
CA THR A 145 1.01 3.68 15.85
C THR A 145 2.51 3.46 15.68
N SER A 146 3.09 3.91 14.57
CA SER A 146 4.44 3.52 14.21
C SER A 146 5.48 4.06 15.20
N THR A 147 6.14 3.13 15.88
CA THR A 147 7.57 3.22 16.19
C THR A 147 8.32 2.73 14.94
N PRO A 148 9.34 3.46 14.43
CA PRO A 148 10.14 2.98 13.30
C PRO A 148 10.74 1.61 13.64
N ALA A 149 10.31 0.56 12.95
CA ALA A 149 10.89 -0.76 13.08
C ALA A 149 12.22 -0.76 12.32
N GLN A 150 13.31 -0.83 13.06
CA GLN A 150 14.64 -1.11 12.56
C GLN A 150 14.58 -2.39 11.71
N PRO A 151 15.25 -2.46 10.54
CA PRO A 151 15.35 -3.70 9.78
C PRO A 151 15.80 -4.78 10.75
N ALA A 152 14.95 -5.78 10.97
CA ALA A 152 15.31 -6.89 11.83
C ALA A 152 16.59 -7.48 11.25
N ALA A 153 17.68 -7.37 12.01
CA ALA A 153 18.93 -8.03 11.70
C ALA A 153 18.61 -9.49 11.31
N PRO A 154 19.22 -10.04 10.26
CA PRO A 154 18.93 -11.39 9.82
C PRO A 154 19.04 -12.32 11.02
N ALA A 155 17.96 -13.05 11.30
CA ALA A 155 17.95 -14.06 12.33
C ALA A 155 19.17 -14.95 12.10
N ALA A 156 20.07 -14.95 13.08
CA ALA A 156 21.24 -15.82 13.06
C ALA A 156 20.77 -17.26 12.76
N PRO A 157 21.46 -18.02 11.90
CA PRO A 157 21.10 -19.40 11.65
C PRO A 157 21.14 -20.16 12.97
N SER A 158 20.00 -20.75 13.34
CA SER A 158 19.91 -21.66 14.47
C SER A 158 20.80 -22.87 14.20
N GLU A 159 21.96 -22.89 14.84
CA GLU A 159 22.89 -24.00 14.86
C GLU A 159 22.17 -25.24 15.45
N PRO A 160 22.12 -26.39 14.73
CA PRO A 160 21.50 -27.60 15.28
C PRO A 160 22.33 -28.12 16.47
N PRO A 161 21.71 -28.69 17.51
CA PRO A 161 22.44 -29.18 18.67
C PRO A 161 23.38 -30.32 18.25
N ALA A 162 24.67 -30.12 18.50
CA ALA A 162 25.66 -31.18 18.42
C ALA A 162 25.26 -32.33 19.38
N THR A 163 24.97 -33.50 18.83
CA THR A 163 24.83 -34.74 19.61
C THR A 163 26.21 -35.19 20.12
N PRO A 164 26.39 -35.45 21.43
CA PRO A 164 27.57 -36.15 21.91
C PRO A 164 27.47 -37.65 21.60
N ASN A 165 28.60 -38.23 21.19
CA ASN A 165 28.86 -39.67 21.06
C ASN A 165 29.25 -40.26 22.42
#